data_AF-A0A530ZNX8-F1
#
_entry.id   AF-A0A530ZNX8-F1
#
_cell.length_a   1.000
_cell.length_b   1.000
_cell.length_c   1.000
_cell.angle_alpha   90.00
_cell.angle_beta   90.00
_cell.angle_gamma   90.00
#
_symmetry.space_group_name_H-M   'P 1'
#
loop_
_entity.id
_entity.type
_entity.pdbx_description
1 polymer ?
#
loop_
_entity_poly.entity_id
_entity_poly.type
_entity_poly.pdbx_seq_one_letter_code
_entity_poly.pdbx_strand_id
1 'polypeptide(L)' 'MRISECMTQNVQVASPDQSLQDAARAMADLDAGVLPVGENDRLVGMITDRDI' A
#
# COMPACT_ATOMS: atom_id res chain seq x y z
N MET A 1 13.71 12.40 -17.21
CA MET A 1 13.55 11.51 -16.04
C MET A 1 12.34 10.64 -16.29
N ARG A 2 12.50 9.32 -16.23
CA ARG A 2 11.40 8.36 -16.33
C ARG A 2 10.82 8.11 -14.94
N ILE A 3 9.52 7.87 -14.81
CA ILE A 3 8.89 7.57 -13.50
C ILE A 3 9.56 6.34 -12.83
N SER A 4 9.94 5.36 -13.64
CA SER A 4 10.68 4.17 -13.20
C SER A 4 12.04 4.47 -12.55
N GLU A 5 12.60 5.66 -12.75
CA GLU A 5 13.86 6.11 -12.15
C GLU A 5 13.68 6.75 -10.76
N CYS A 6 12.44 7.07 -10.36
CA CYS A 6 12.16 7.70 -9.07
C CYS A 6 11.09 6.98 -8.22
N MET A 7 10.38 5.99 -8.78
CA MET A 7 9.37 5.22 -8.04
C MET A 7 10.00 4.21 -7.07
N THR A 8 9.31 3.92 -5.97
CA THR A 8 9.61 2.76 -5.12
C THR A 8 9.28 1.47 -5.88
N GLN A 9 10.24 0.54 -5.99
CA GLN A 9 10.09 -0.66 -6.83
C GLN A 9 9.49 -1.88 -6.08
N ASN A 10 9.75 -2.02 -4.78
CA ASN A 10 9.31 -3.16 -3.97
C ASN A 10 8.19 -2.72 -3.01
N VAL A 11 7.06 -2.33 -3.58
CA VAL A 11 5.91 -1.79 -2.81
C VAL A 11 5.15 -2.94 -2.16
N GLN A 12 4.84 -2.82 -0.88
CA GLN A 12 3.93 -3.74 -0.20
C GLN A 12 2.49 -3.44 -0.62
N VAL A 13 1.73 -4.49 -0.93
CA VAL A 13 0.34 -4.41 -1.37
C VAL A 13 -0.53 -5.15 -0.36
N ALA A 14 -1.57 -4.49 0.15
CA ALA A 14 -2.57 -5.13 1.01
C ALA A 14 -3.55 -5.99 0.19
N SER A 15 -4.05 -7.04 0.82
CA SER A 15 -5.22 -7.78 0.33
C SER A 15 -6.51 -7.02 0.67
N PRO A 16 -7.57 -7.08 -0.15
CA PRO A 16 -8.88 -6.53 0.19
C PRO A 16 -9.50 -7.10 1.47
N ASP A 17 -9.10 -8.32 1.84
CA ASP A 17 -9.58 -9.02 3.05
C ASP A 17 -8.71 -8.72 4.28
N GLN A 18 -7.62 -7.96 4.13
CA GLN A 18 -6.74 -7.58 5.23
C GLN A 18 -7.46 -6.60 6.18
N SER A 19 -7.28 -6.79 7.49
CA SER A 19 -7.86 -5.89 8.48
C SER A 19 -7.23 -4.48 8.41
N LEU A 20 -8.02 -3.44 8.74
CA LEU A 20 -7.49 -2.08 8.86
C LEU A 20 -6.37 -1.98 9.89
N GLN A 21 -6.42 -2.76 10.97
CA GLN A 21 -5.37 -2.79 11.98
C GLN A 21 -4.04 -3.29 11.40
N ASP A 22 -4.07 -4.33 10.58
CA ASP A 22 -2.86 -4.88 9.96
C ASP A 22 -2.35 -3.95 8.85
N ALA A 23 -3.23 -3.28 8.11
CA ALA A 23 -2.85 -2.25 7.15
C ALA A 23 -2.16 -1.06 7.85
N ALA A 24 -2.71 -0.58 8.98
CA ALA A 24 -2.10 0.48 9.78
C ALA A 24 -0.74 0.08 10.36
N ARG A 25 -0.60 -1.16 10.85
CA ARG A 25 0.69 -1.69 11.30
C ARG A 25 1.71 -1.75 10.16
N ALA A 26 1.31 -2.25 8.99
CA ALA A 26 2.20 -2.28 7.82
C ALA A 26 2.67 -0.87 7.41
N MET A 27 1.76 0.11 7.42
CA MET A 27 2.11 1.52 7.17
C MET A 27 3.12 2.05 8.20
N ALA A 28 2.92 1.77 9.48
CA ALA A 28 3.85 2.17 10.54
C ALA A 28 5.23 1.48 10.43
N ASP A 29 5.25 0.17 10.15
CA ASP A 29 6.48 -0.61 10.02
C ASP A 29 7.32 -0.18 8.81
N LEU A 30 6.66 0.28 7.74
CA LEU A 30 7.29 0.75 6.50
C LEU A 30 7.61 2.25 6.50
N ASP A 31 7.21 3.00 7.53
CA ASP A 31 7.23 4.47 7.55
C ASP A 31 6.55 5.07 6.30
N ALA A 32 5.36 4.56 5.98
CA ALA A 32 4.59 4.90 4.79
C ALA A 32 3.16 5.33 5.16
N GLY A 33 2.69 6.46 4.62
CA GLY A 33 1.32 6.95 4.85
C GLY A 33 0.27 6.41 3.88
N VAL A 34 0.64 5.46 3.01
CA VAL A 34 -0.25 4.90 1.98
C VAL A 34 0.09 3.46 1.68
N LEU A 35 -0.94 2.65 1.44
CA LEU A 35 -0.82 1.26 1.03
C LEU A 35 -1.76 0.96 -0.16
N PRO A 36 -1.25 0.52 -1.32
CA PRO A 36 -2.10 0.03 -2.39
C PRO A 36 -2.79 -1.27 -1.98
N VAL A 37 -4.00 -1.49 -2.48
CA VAL A 37 -4.78 -2.71 -2.25
C VAL A 37 -4.94 -3.44 -3.58
N GLY A 38 -4.55 -4.71 -3.61
CA GLY A 38 -4.49 -5.51 -4.83
C GLY A 38 -5.01 -6.93 -4.65
N GLU A 39 -5.58 -7.48 -5.71
CA GLU A 39 -6.13 -8.83 -5.78
C GLU A 39 -5.88 -9.41 -7.16
N ASN A 40 -5.41 -10.66 -7.26
CA ASN A 40 -5.19 -11.36 -8.54
C ASN A 40 -4.39 -10.55 -9.58
N ASP A 41 -3.27 -9.96 -9.15
CA ASP A 41 -2.39 -9.11 -9.98
C ASP A 41 -3.09 -7.85 -10.54
N ARG A 42 -4.16 -7.40 -9.89
CA ARG A 42 -4.86 -6.15 -10.20
C ARG A 42 -4.86 -5.22 -9.01
N LEU A 43 -4.58 -3.95 -9.27
CA LEU A 43 -4.83 -2.87 -8.31
C LEU A 43 -6.34 -2.64 -8.21
N VAL A 44 -6.91 -2.78 -7.02
CA VAL A 44 -8.35 -2.62 -6.79
C VAL A 44 -8.67 -1.42 -5.89
N GLY A 45 -7.67 -0.84 -5.23
CA GLY A 45 -7.84 0.36 -4.43
C GLY A 45 -6.54 0.86 -3.79
N MET A 46 -6.68 1.83 -2.89
CA MET A 46 -5.63 2.31 -2.02
C MET A 46 -6.24 2.80 -0.72
N ILE A 47 -5.47 2.72 0.36
CA ILE A 47 -5.81 3.30 1.66
C ILE A 47 -4.66 4.15 2.18
N THR A 48 -4.99 5.25 2.84
CA THR A 48 -4.01 6.12 3.50
C THR A 48 -4.18 6.08 5.01
N ASP A 49 -3.15 6.50 5.73
CA ASP A 49 -3.22 6.66 7.19
C ASP A 49 -4.29 7.66 7.65
N ARG A 50 -4.75 8.56 6.75
CA ARG A 50 -5.84 9.52 6.98
C ARG A 50 -7.24 8.96 6.80
N ASP A 51 -7.37 7.81 6.14
CA ASP A 51 -8.65 7.12 5.96
C ASP A 51 -9.01 6.27 7.21
N ILE A 52 -8.03 5.98 8.06
CA ILE A 52 -8.13 5.17 9.29
C ILE A 52 -8.30 6.09 10.51
#